data_AF-A0A8T6NDL7-F1
#
_entry.id   AF-A0A8T6NDL7-F1
#
_cell.length_a   1.000
_cell.length_b   1.000
_cell.length_c   1.000
_cell.angle_alpha   90.00
_cell.angle_beta   90.00
_cell.angle_gamma   90.00
#
_symmetry.space_group_name_H-M   'P 1'
#
loop_
_entity.id
_entity.type
_entity.pdbx_description
1 polymer ?
#
loop_
_entity_poly.entity_id
_entity_poly.type
_entity_poly.pdbx_seq_one_letter_code
_entity_poly.pdbx_strand_id
1 'polypeptide(L)' 'AAREKGRSKRTTSASGVTAHRHCSVCWAPIPLKAEPPICSDQECEATYGKREASRKRLTFMLYLFPAIAILLAILTAA' A
#
# COMPACT_ATOMS: atom_id res chain seq x y z
N ALA A 1 1.60 12.51 -25.05
CA ALA A 1 0.29 12.73 -24.41
C ALA A 1 0.38 12.37 -22.93
N ALA A 2 0.65 13.34 -22.06
CA ALA A 2 0.71 13.15 -20.62
C ALA A 2 -0.72 13.03 -20.07
N ARG A 3 -1.07 11.87 -19.48
CA ARG A 3 -2.37 11.68 -18.83
C ARG A 3 -2.30 12.28 -17.43
N GLU A 4 -2.83 13.49 -17.27
CA GLU A 4 -3.06 14.10 -15.97
C GLU A 4 -4.10 13.27 -15.22
N LYS A 5 -3.63 12.45 -14.27
CA LYS A 5 -4.49 11.64 -13.41
C LYS A 5 -5.07 12.55 -12.34
N GLY A 6 -6.06 13.36 -12.73
CA GLY A 6 -6.88 14.15 -11.81
C GLY A 6 -7.54 13.23 -10.79
N ARG A 7 -6.96 13.13 -9.60
CA ARG A 7 -7.54 12.39 -8.48
C ARG A 7 -8.74 13.20 -7.98
N SER A 8 -9.89 12.96 -8.61
CA SER A 8 -11.19 13.43 -8.13
C SER A 8 -11.31 13.05 -6.66
N LYS A 9 -11.20 14.04 -5.77
CA LYS A 9 -11.59 13.91 -4.37
C LYS A 9 -13.11 13.80 -4.36
N ARG A 10 -13.62 12.61 -4.66
CA ARG A 10 -15.04 12.28 -4.49
C ARG A 10 -15.31 12.29 -2.98
N THR A 11 -15.74 13.44 -2.47
CA THR A 11 -16.21 13.58 -1.09
C THR A 11 -17.54 12.84 -0.99
N THR A 12 -17.53 11.65 -0.41
CA THR A 12 -18.71 10.82 -0.12
C THR A 12 -19.51 11.38 1.07
N SER A 13 -19.64 12.69 1.16
CA SER A 13 -20.29 13.40 2.28
C SER A 13 -21.81 13.53 2.14
N ALA A 14 -22.42 12.91 1.12
CA ALA A 14 -23.84 13.09 0.80
C ALA A 14 -24.81 12.13 1.55
N SER A 15 -24.32 11.19 2.36
CA SER A 15 -25.17 10.07 2.84
C SER A 15 -25.48 10.04 4.33
N GLY A 16 -24.98 10.96 5.17
CA GLY A 16 -25.21 10.91 6.63
C GLY A 16 -24.65 9.67 7.34
N VAL A 17 -23.99 8.77 6.60
CA VAL A 17 -23.30 7.58 7.10
C VAL A 17 -21.95 8.03 7.64
N THR A 18 -21.66 7.67 8.89
CA THR A 18 -20.34 7.90 9.48
C THR A 18 -19.28 7.23 8.61
N ALA A 19 -18.25 7.99 8.26
CA ALA A 19 -17.20 7.47 7.39
C ALA A 19 -16.56 6.24 8.07
N HIS A 20 -16.39 5.16 7.29
CA HIS A 20 -15.85 3.87 7.74
C HIS A 20 -14.80 3.39 6.73
N ARG A 21 -13.88 2.55 7.20
CA ARG A 21 -12.93 1.82 6.34
C ARG A 21 -13.43 0.39 6.18
N HIS A 22 -13.01 -0.28 5.11
CA HIS A 22 -13.27 -1.70 4.91
C HIS A 22 -11.99 -2.49 5.14
N CYS A 23 -12.09 -3.71 5.67
CA CYS A 23 -10.95 -4.62 5.78
C CYS A 23 -10.36 -4.88 4.39
N SER A 24 -9.03 -4.80 4.28
CA SER A 24 -8.34 -5.09 3.01
C SER A 24 -8.39 -6.56 2.56
N VAL A 25 -8.89 -7.46 3.43
CA VAL A 25 -8.97 -8.91 3.18
C VAL A 25 -10.43 -9.34 3.02
N CYS A 26 -11.26 -9.15 4.05
CA CYS A 26 -12.65 -9.64 4.07
C CYS A 26 -13.71 -8.57 3.77
N TRP A 27 -13.31 -7.31 3.57
CA TRP A 27 -14.22 -6.17 3.33
C TRP A 27 -15.22 -5.88 4.45
N ALA A 28 -15.02 -6.42 5.66
CA ALA A 28 -15.83 -6.05 6.82
C ALA A 28 -15.72 -4.54 7.14
N PRO A 29 -16.79 -3.90 7.64
CA PRO A 29 -16.75 -2.50 8.07
C PRO A 29 -15.89 -2.34 9.33
N ILE A 30 -14.97 -1.36 9.31
CA ILE A 30 -13.99 -1.06 10.35
C ILE A 30 -14.04 0.46 10.64
N PRO A 31 -13.86 0.90 11.90
CA PRO A 31 -13.72 2.31 12.20
C PRO A 31 -12.55 2.96 11.44
N LEU A 32 -12.71 4.22 11.02
CA LEU A 32 -11.66 4.97 10.30
C LEU A 32 -10.30 5.02 11.01
N LYS A 33 -10.30 4.96 12.34
CA LYS A 33 -9.10 5.04 13.18
C LYS A 33 -8.42 3.69 13.41
N ALA A 34 -8.94 2.60 12.85
CA ALA A 34 -8.25 1.33 12.95
C ALA A 34 -6.96 1.34 12.12
N GLU A 35 -5.87 1.05 12.81
CA GLU A 35 -4.54 0.88 12.27
C GLU A 35 -4.00 -0.39 12.94
N PRO A 36 -3.76 -1.50 12.21
CA PRO A 36 -3.76 -1.73 10.74
C PRO A 36 -5.15 -1.76 10.05
N PRO A 37 -5.24 -1.65 8.70
CA PRO A 37 -6.49 -1.64 7.92
C PRO A 37 -7.09 -3.04 7.73
N ILE A 38 -7.22 -3.78 8.83
CA ILE A 38 -7.78 -5.13 8.88
C ILE A 38 -8.72 -5.26 10.09
N CYS A 39 -9.68 -6.19 9.98
CA CYS A 39 -10.54 -6.55 11.10
C CYS A 39 -9.76 -7.39 12.12
N SER A 40 -10.34 -7.57 13.31
CA SER A 40 -9.77 -8.34 14.42
C SER A 40 -9.75 -9.87 14.20
N ASP A 41 -9.99 -10.34 12.98
CA ASP A 41 -9.97 -11.76 12.62
C ASP A 41 -8.53 -12.24 12.37
N GLN A 42 -8.15 -13.35 13.00
CA GLN A 42 -6.81 -13.94 12.85
C GLN A 42 -6.42 -14.25 11.39
N GLU A 43 -7.39 -14.66 10.56
CA GLU A 43 -7.13 -14.98 9.15
C GLU A 43 -6.72 -13.73 8.35
N CYS A 44 -7.35 -12.59 8.66
CA CYS A 44 -7.05 -11.30 8.05
C CYS A 44 -5.68 -10.77 8.51
N GLU A 45 -5.33 -10.95 9.78
CA GLU A 45 -4.03 -10.60 10.33
C GLU A 45 -2.89 -11.41 9.71
N ALA A 46 -3.07 -12.74 9.60
CA ALA A 46 -2.09 -13.62 8.97
C ALA A 46 -1.88 -13.27 7.48
N THR A 47 -2.95 -12.96 6.76
CA THR A 47 -2.90 -12.58 5.35
C THR A 47 -2.21 -11.22 5.16
N TYR A 48 -2.53 -10.26 6.03
CA TYR A 48 -1.93 -8.93 6.01
C TYR A 48 -0.43 -8.99 6.32
N GLY A 49 -0.02 -9.75 7.34
CA GLY A 49 1.39 -9.91 7.69
C GLY A 49 2.22 -10.48 6.54
N LYS A 50 1.71 -11.50 5.84
CA LYS A 50 2.36 -12.08 4.65
C LYS A 50 2.48 -11.06 3.51
N ARG A 51 1.41 -10.32 3.22
CA ARG A 51 1.39 -9.29 2.16
C ARG A 51 2.33 -8.12 2.48
N GLU A 52 2.36 -7.68 3.73
CA GLU A 52 3.23 -6.59 4.19
C GLU A 52 4.71 -6.99 4.13
N ALA A 53 5.06 -8.21 4.55
CA ALA A 53 6.41 -8.73 4.42
C ALA A 53 6.86 -8.81 2.95
N SER A 54 5.98 -9.29 2.06
CA SER A 54 6.24 -9.33 0.61
C SER A 54 6.42 -7.92 0.04
N ARG A 55 5.55 -6.97 0.40
CA ARG A 55 5.63 -5.57 -0.04
C ARG A 55 6.93 -4.91 0.38
N LYS A 56 7.39 -5.12 1.61
CA LYS A 56 8.70 -4.63 2.08
C LYS A 56 9.85 -5.21 1.27
N ARG A 57 9.85 -6.53 1.02
CA ARG A 57 10.88 -7.20 0.20
C ARG A 57 10.88 -6.70 -1.23
N LEU A 58 9.72 -6.57 -1.87
CA LEU A 58 9.58 -6.05 -3.22
C LEU A 58 10.04 -4.60 -3.31
N THR A 59 9.67 -3.78 -2.33
CA THR A 59 10.10 -2.37 -2.25
C THR A 59 11.61 -2.29 -2.15
N PHE A 60 12.21 -3.08 -1.24
CA PHE A 60 13.66 -3.14 -1.09
C PHE A 60 14.35 -3.60 -2.38
N MET A 61 13.87 -4.66 -3.03
CA MET A 61 14.43 -5.18 -4.27
C MET A 61 14.36 -4.14 -5.42
N LEU A 62 13.25 -3.40 -5.52
CA LEU A 62 13.05 -2.36 -6.53
C LEU A 62 14.06 -1.21 -6.39
N TYR A 63 14.51 -0.89 -5.19
CA TYR A 63 15.52 0.16 -4.96
C TYR A 63 16.95 -0.38 -4.97
N LEU A 64 17.17 -1.56 -4.39
CA LEU A 64 18.50 -2.15 -4.25
C LEU A 64 19.10 -2.50 -5.63
N PHE A 65 18.31 -3.11 -6.51
CA PHE A 65 18.79 -3.53 -7.83
C PHE A 65 19.30 -2.37 -8.70
N PRO A 66 18.53 -1.30 -8.95
CA PRO A 66 19.03 -0.16 -9.72
C PRO A 66 20.17 0.58 -9.01
N ALA A 67 20.16 0.66 -7.67
CA ALA A 67 21.25 1.29 -6.92
C ALA A 67 22.59 0.57 -7.15
N ILE A 68 22.61 -0.77 -7.09
CA ILE A 68 23.81 -1.57 -7.36
C ILE A 68 24.25 -1.41 -8.82
N ALA A 69 23.30 -1.44 -9.77
CA ALA A 69 23.62 -1.28 -11.19
C ALA A 69 24.29 0.07 -11.49
N ILE A 70 23.77 1.17 -10.92
CA ILE A 70 24.35 2.51 -11.07
C ILE A 70 25.74 2.57 -10.43
N LEU A 71 25.89 2.03 -9.22
CA LEU A 71 27.18 2.00 -8.52
C LEU A 71 28.25 1.28 -9.36
N LEU A 72 27.92 0.11 -9.90
CA LEU A 72 28.83 -0.65 -10.75
C LEU A 72 29.16 0.10 -12.04
N ALA A 73 28.17 0.72 -12.69
CA ALA A 73 28.38 1.49 -13.91
C ALA A 73 29.38 2.64 -13.70
N ILE A 74 29.29 3.35 -12.56
CA ILE A 74 30.24 4.41 -12.20
C ILE A 74 31.64 3.83 -11.98
N LEU A 75 31.76 2.75 -11.21
CA LEU A 75 33.05 2.12 -10.90
C LEU A 75 33.75 1.54 -12.13
N THR A 76 33.00 1.08 -13.14
CA THR A 76 33.56 0.57 -14.40
C THR A 76 33.81 1.64 -15.45
N ALA A 77 33.22 2.84 -15.29
CA ALA A 77 33.38 3.96 -16.22
C ALA A 77 34.46 4.97 -15.79
N ALA A 78 35.00 4.85 -14.58
CA ALA A 78 36.15 5.60 -14.07
C ALA A 78 37.44 4.79 -14.26
#